data_AF-A0A7S4QFR8-F1
#
_entry.id   AF-A0A7S4QFR8-F1
#
_cell.length_a   1.000
_cell.length_b   1.000
_cell.length_c   1.000
_cell.angle_alpha   90.00
_cell.angle_beta   90.00
_cell.angle_gamma   90.00
#
_symmetry.space_group_name_H-M   'P 1'
#
loop_
_entity.id
_entity.type
_entity.pdbx_description
1 polymer ?
#
loop_
_entity_poly.entity_id
_entity_poly.type
_entity_poly.pdbx_seq_one_letter_code
_entity_poly.pdbx_strand_id
1 'polypeptide(L)'
;LKGILVISTVLMTPVVIVLSKYCLPETFSMGVGYEQVKWWYCAVSIMLGLWSGLIIGYVTEYYTSHSYTPVREIAETQKQSAATGIIYGLALGYLSCIIPVICLGVTILVAHTLCGMFG
;
A
#
# COMPACT_ATOMS: atom_id res chain seq x y z
N LEU A 1 1.81 -16.54 -7.03
CA LEU A 1 2.25 -15.53 -6.04
C LEU A 1 1.11 -14.62 -5.57
N LYS A 2 0.30 -14.03 -6.47
CA LYS A 2 -0.88 -13.18 -6.14
C LYS A 2 -1.75 -13.71 -5.00
N GLY A 3 -2.10 -15.00 -5.08
CA GLY A 3 -2.92 -15.65 -4.06
C GLY A 3 -2.30 -15.60 -2.67
N ILE A 4 -0.99 -15.77 -2.54
CA ILE A 4 -0.30 -15.73 -1.24
C ILE A 4 -0.40 -14.34 -0.61
N LEU A 5 -0.17 -13.28 -1.40
CA LEU A 5 -0.18 -11.90 -0.90
C LEU A 5 -1.59 -11.49 -0.45
N VAL A 6 -2.62 -11.85 -1.21
CA VAL A 6 -4.03 -11.65 -0.82
C VAL A 6 -4.39 -12.48 0.41
N ILE A 7 -4.03 -13.76 0.43
CA ILE A 7 -4.34 -14.67 1.56
C ILE A 7 -3.66 -14.16 2.84
N SER A 8 -2.41 -13.71 2.76
CA SER A 8 -1.71 -13.14 3.93
C SER A 8 -2.37 -11.85 4.42
N THR A 9 -2.77 -10.94 3.53
CA THR A 9 -3.43 -9.69 3.92
C THR A 9 -4.81 -9.95 4.53
N VAL A 10 -5.60 -10.84 3.92
CA VAL A 10 -6.93 -11.20 4.42
C VAL A 10 -6.85 -11.94 5.75
N LEU A 11 -5.85 -12.80 5.95
CA LEU A 11 -5.65 -13.53 7.21
C LEU A 11 -5.09 -12.62 8.31
N MET A 12 -4.22 -11.66 7.98
CA MET A 12 -3.66 -10.73 8.96
C MET A 12 -4.68 -9.70 9.45
N THR A 13 -5.69 -9.34 8.65
CA THR A 13 -6.73 -8.38 9.04
C THR A 13 -7.50 -8.79 10.33
N PRO A 14 -8.08 -9.99 10.45
CA PRO A 14 -8.73 -10.43 11.68
C PRO A 14 -7.74 -10.67 12.82
N VAL A 15 -6.50 -11.11 12.52
CA VAL A 15 -5.46 -11.29 13.53
C VAL A 15 -5.10 -9.96 14.19
N VAL A 16 -4.96 -8.88 13.40
CA VAL A 16 -4.72 -7.53 13.92
C VAL A 16 -5.88 -7.07 14.80
N ILE A 17 -7.13 -7.26 14.38
CA ILE A 17 -8.30 -6.87 15.18
C ILE A 17 -8.34 -7.62 16.52
N VAL A 18 -8.08 -8.93 16.50
CA VAL A 18 -8.05 -9.76 17.71
C VAL A 18 -6.90 -9.35 18.63
N LEU A 19 -5.69 -9.18 18.09
CA LEU A 19 -4.53 -8.74 18.87
C LEU A 19 -4.73 -7.34 19.45
N SER A 20 -5.27 -6.39 18.67
CA SER A 20 -5.59 -5.06 19.16
C SER A 20 -6.65 -5.06 20.26
N LYS A 21 -7.53 -6.07 20.32
CA LYS A 21 -8.49 -6.20 21.43
C LYS A 21 -7.88 -6.83 22.68
N TYR A 22 -6.94 -7.76 22.53
CA TYR A 22 -6.34 -8.50 23.65
C TYR A 22 -5.11 -7.81 24.26
N CYS A 23 -4.31 -7.09 23.47
CA CYS A 23 -3.05 -6.47 23.92
C CYS A 23 -3.22 -5.01 24.39
N LEU A 24 -4.33 -4.34 24.09
CA LEU A 24 -4.50 -2.91 24.29
C LEU A 24 -5.69 -2.61 25.24
N PRO A 25 -5.50 -1.90 26.38
CA PRO A 25 -6.60 -1.29 27.14
C PRO A 25 -7.50 -0.37 26.32
N GLU A 26 -8.73 -0.17 26.81
CA GLU A 26 -9.80 0.49 26.05
C GLU A 26 -9.48 1.94 25.65
N THR A 27 -8.66 2.63 26.44
CA THR A 27 -8.17 3.98 26.14
C THR A 27 -6.71 4.13 26.55
N PHE A 28 -5.91 4.71 25.65
CA PHE A 28 -4.54 5.11 25.90
C PHE A 28 -4.36 6.61 25.65
N SER A 29 -3.54 7.23 26.50
CA SER A 29 -3.05 8.58 26.26
C SER A 29 -1.67 8.49 25.62
N MET A 30 -1.57 8.92 24.37
CA MET A 30 -0.30 9.03 23.62
C MET A 30 0.13 10.50 23.60
N GLY A 31 0.45 11.05 24.78
CA GLY A 31 1.01 12.38 24.93
C GLY A 31 0.05 13.55 24.68
N VAL A 32 0.60 14.77 24.67
CA VAL A 32 -0.15 16.03 24.62
C VAL A 32 -0.92 16.13 23.29
N GLY A 33 -2.26 16.11 23.38
CA GLY A 33 -3.17 16.23 22.22
C GLY A 33 -3.86 14.93 21.78
N TYR A 34 -3.40 13.76 22.24
CA TYR A 34 -3.99 12.44 21.94
C TYR A 34 -4.34 11.68 23.21
N GLU A 35 -5.21 12.28 24.04
CA GLU A 35 -5.52 11.78 25.39
C GLU A 35 -6.49 10.59 25.41
N GLN A 36 -7.18 10.29 24.31
CA GLN A 36 -8.20 9.23 24.23
C GLN A 36 -8.10 8.43 22.91
N VAL A 37 -6.97 7.74 22.71
CA VAL A 37 -6.83 6.81 21.58
C VAL A 37 -7.49 5.48 21.95
N LYS A 38 -8.57 5.14 21.23
CA LYS A 38 -9.23 3.83 21.33
C LYS A 38 -8.44 2.77 20.58
N TRP A 39 -8.47 1.54 21.08
CA TRP A 39 -7.84 0.38 20.43
C TRP A 39 -8.23 0.20 18.94
N TRP A 40 -9.46 0.57 18.56
CA TRP A 40 -9.94 0.49 17.17
C TRP A 40 -9.22 1.48 16.24
N TYR A 41 -8.80 2.64 16.73
CA TYR A 41 -8.05 3.60 15.93
C TYR A 41 -6.67 3.05 15.54
N CYS A 42 -5.97 2.40 16.47
CA CYS A 42 -4.71 1.71 16.18
C CYS A 42 -4.91 0.56 15.18
N ALA A 43 -5.98 -0.23 15.35
CA ALA A 43 -6.29 -1.32 14.43
C ALA A 43 -6.56 -0.80 13.00
N VAL A 44 -7.28 0.32 12.87
CA VAL A 44 -7.58 0.95 11.57
C VAL A 44 -6.31 1.49 10.90
N SER A 45 -5.39 2.13 11.62
CA SER A 45 -4.12 2.60 11.05
C SER A 45 -3.29 1.43 10.48
N ILE A 46 -3.17 0.33 11.24
CA ILE A 46 -2.45 -0.87 10.80
C ILE A 46 -3.14 -1.51 9.59
N MET A 47 -4.47 -1.63 9.62
CA MET A 47 -5.23 -2.18 8.49
C MET A 47 -5.04 -1.34 7.23
N LEU A 48 -5.10 -0.01 7.33
CA LEU A 48 -4.89 0.87 6.19
C LEU A 48 -3.49 0.71 5.58
N GLY A 49 -2.45 0.60 6.41
CA GLY A 49 -1.10 0.28 5.94
C GLY A 49 -1.03 -1.07 5.21
N LEU A 50 -1.67 -2.10 5.77
CA LEU A 50 -1.71 -3.44 5.19
C LEU A 50 -2.42 -3.46 3.82
N TRP A 51 -3.57 -2.79 3.72
CA TRP A 51 -4.34 -2.70 2.46
C TRP A 51 -3.63 -1.81 1.43
N SER A 52 -3.01 -0.72 1.85
CA SER A 52 -2.19 0.13 0.98
C SER A 52 -1.01 -0.64 0.41
N GLY A 53 -0.33 -1.45 1.22
CA GLY A 53 0.75 -2.34 0.77
C GLY A 53 0.28 -3.38 -0.27
N LEU A 54 -0.92 -3.94 -0.08
CA LEU A 54 -1.53 -4.86 -1.06
C LEU A 54 -1.77 -4.16 -2.41
N ILE A 55 -2.34 -2.94 -2.37
CA ILE A 55 -2.60 -2.15 -3.58
C ILE A 55 -1.29 -1.83 -4.30
N ILE A 56 -0.26 -1.41 -3.57
CA ILE A 56 1.07 -1.14 -4.14
C ILE A 56 1.62 -2.40 -4.82
N GLY A 57 1.55 -3.56 -4.17
CA GLY A 57 1.99 -4.83 -4.75
C GLY A 57 1.28 -5.16 -6.07
N TYR A 58 -0.04 -4.97 -6.13
CA TYR A 58 -0.81 -5.17 -7.35
C TYR A 58 -0.44 -4.21 -8.48
N VAL A 59 -0.26 -2.94 -8.14
CA VAL A 59 0.14 -1.91 -9.10
C VAL A 59 1.54 -2.20 -9.64
N THR A 60 2.51 -2.50 -8.76
CA THR A 60 3.87 -2.86 -9.17
C THR A 60 3.84 -4.08 -10.09
N GLU A 61 3.05 -5.11 -9.78
CA GLU A 61 2.92 -6.27 -10.66
C GLU A 61 2.29 -5.92 -12.02
N TYR A 62 1.27 -5.06 -12.05
CA TYR A 62 0.65 -4.61 -13.31
C TYR A 62 1.66 -3.90 -14.23
N TYR A 63 2.53 -3.05 -13.67
CA TYR A 63 3.51 -2.30 -14.44
C TYR A 63 4.82 -3.08 -14.74
N THR A 64 5.07 -4.21 -14.06
CA THR A 64 6.32 -4.98 -14.22
C THR A 64 6.14 -6.35 -14.86
N SER A 65 4.96 -6.97 -14.79
CA SER A 65 4.76 -8.31 -15.35
C SER A 65 4.55 -8.28 -16.86
N HIS A 66 5.29 -9.14 -17.57
CA HIS A 66 5.23 -9.33 -19.02
C HIS A 66 3.86 -9.78 -19.55
N SER A 67 2.96 -10.22 -18.65
CA SER A 67 1.60 -10.63 -19.01
C SER A 67 0.66 -9.44 -19.25
N TYR A 68 1.05 -8.24 -18.85
CA TYR A 68 0.21 -7.05 -18.94
C TYR A 68 0.58 -6.16 -20.12
N THR A 69 -0.43 -5.48 -20.64
CA THR A 69 -0.36 -4.53 -21.75
C THR A 69 0.82 -3.54 -21.66
N PRO A 70 1.09 -2.83 -20.55
CA PRO A 70 2.17 -1.84 -20.49
C PRO A 70 3.56 -2.41 -20.79
N VAL A 71 3.87 -3.61 -20.31
CA VAL A 71 5.17 -4.25 -20.55
C VAL A 71 5.26 -4.81 -21.98
N ARG A 72 4.13 -5.30 -22.51
CA ARG A 72 4.05 -5.79 -23.88
C ARG A 72 4.20 -4.67 -24.91
N GLU A 73 3.61 -3.51 -24.65
CA GLU A 73 3.75 -2.32 -25.51
C GLU A 73 5.22 -1.88 -25.59
N ILE A 74 5.96 -1.86 -24.48
CA ILE A 74 7.41 -1.58 -24.49
C ILE A 74 8.15 -2.58 -25.41
N ALA A 75 7.85 -3.87 -25.29
CA ALA A 75 8.49 -4.92 -26.09
C ALA A 75 8.16 -4.80 -27.59
N GLU A 76 6.95 -4.34 -27.94
CA GLU A 76 6.56 -4.09 -29.33
C GLU A 76 7.25 -2.84 -29.89
N THR A 77 7.35 -1.76 -29.10
CA THR A 77 8.05 -0.54 -29.50
C THR A 77 9.55 -0.75 -29.70
N GLN A 78 10.17 -1.67 -28.95
CA GLN A 78 11.57 -2.06 -29.15
C GLN A 78 11.86 -2.69 -30.51
N LYS A 79 10.84 -3.27 -31.19
CA LYS A 79 11.02 -3.83 -32.54
C LYS A 79 11.22 -2.73 -33.59
N GLN A 80 10.73 -1.52 -33.34
CA GLN A 80 10.92 -0.37 -34.23
C GLN A 80 12.29 0.29 -33.99
N SER A 81 12.67 0.50 -32.73
CA SER A 81 13.98 1.06 -32.37
C SER A 81 14.33 0.74 -30.91
N ALA A 82 15.61 0.53 -30.62
CA ALA A 82 16.10 0.38 -29.25
C ALA A 82 15.89 1.66 -28.42
N ALA A 83 15.99 2.84 -29.05
CA ALA A 83 15.84 4.13 -28.38
C ALA A 83 14.40 4.38 -27.91
N THR A 84 13.40 4.02 -28.71
CA THR A 84 11.98 4.21 -28.36
C THR A 84 11.57 3.32 -27.18
N GLY A 85 12.14 2.11 -27.07
CA GLY A 85 11.94 1.25 -25.91
C GLY A 85 12.43 1.86 -24.59
N ILE A 86 13.60 2.51 -24.58
CA ILE A 86 14.13 3.18 -23.38
C ILE A 86 13.25 4.36 -22.97
N ILE A 87 12.81 5.17 -23.94
CA ILE A 87 11.93 6.32 -23.69
C ILE A 87 10.59 5.86 -23.10
N TYR A 88 9.96 4.84 -23.69
CA TYR A 88 8.71 4.27 -23.18
C TYR A 88 8.88 3.63 -21.81
N GLY A 89 9.99 2.92 -21.56
CA GLY A 89 10.29 2.33 -20.25
C GLY A 89 10.40 3.39 -19.16
N LEU A 90 11.10 4.50 -19.42
CA LEU A 90 11.19 5.62 -18.49
C LEU A 90 9.83 6.28 -18.26
N ALA A 91 9.05 6.51 -19.32
CA ALA A 91 7.71 7.09 -19.21
C ALA A 91 6.77 6.20 -18.38
N LEU A 92 6.80 4.88 -18.59
CA LEU A 92 6.02 3.93 -17.81
C LEU A 92 6.43 3.94 -16.33
N GLY A 93 7.74 4.02 -16.05
CA GLY A 93 8.26 4.15 -14.69
C GLY A 93 7.67 5.36 -13.97
N TYR A 94 7.68 6.54 -14.60
CA TYR A 94 7.09 7.75 -14.02
C TYR A 94 5.58 7.62 -13.79
N LEU A 95 4.86 6.97 -14.70
CA LEU A 95 3.42 6.75 -14.55
C LEU A 95 3.09 5.79 -13.40
N SER A 96 3.92 4.76 -13.19
CA SER A 96 3.71 3.73 -12.16
C SER A 96 3.77 4.28 -10.73
N CYS A 97 4.48 5.38 -10.50
CA CYS A 97 4.66 5.97 -9.17
C CYS A 97 3.43 6.75 -8.66
N ILE A 98 2.50 7.13 -9.54
CA ILE A 98 1.36 7.98 -9.17
C ILE A 98 0.44 7.26 -8.17
N ILE A 99 0.07 6.01 -8.48
CA ILE A 99 -0.89 5.25 -7.67
C ILE A 99 -0.30 4.90 -6.29
N PRO A 100 0.95 4.41 -6.17
CA PRO A 100 1.61 4.19 -4.87
C PRO A 100 1.71 5.45 -4.02
N VAL A 101 2.07 6.58 -4.61
CA VAL A 101 2.20 7.86 -3.87
C VAL A 101 0.86 8.32 -3.31
N ILE A 102 -0.22 8.22 -4.09
CA ILE A 102 -1.57 8.57 -3.62
C ILE A 102 -2.00 7.62 -2.49
N CYS A 103 -1.78 6.31 -2.63
CA CYS A 103 -2.13 5.33 -1.60
C CYS A 103 -1.38 5.61 -0.29
N LEU A 104 -0.08 5.87 -0.36
CA LEU A 104 0.74 6.22 0.81
C LEU A 104 0.28 7.54 1.44
N GLY A 105 -0.01 8.56 0.64
CA GLY A 105 -0.51 9.84 1.13
C GLY A 105 -1.81 9.71 1.92
N VAL A 106 -2.79 8.96 1.40
CA VAL A 106 -4.05 8.70 2.12
C VAL A 106 -3.80 7.88 3.39
N THR A 107 -2.93 6.88 3.33
CA THR A 107 -2.58 6.05 4.49
C THR A 107 -1.99 6.90 5.61
N ILE A 108 -1.01 7.75 5.30
CA ILE A 108 -0.35 8.63 6.27
C ILE A 108 -1.33 9.65 6.85
N LEU A 109 -2.18 10.26 6.02
CA LEU A 109 -3.18 11.23 6.50
C LEU A 109 -4.14 10.61 7.52
N VAL A 110 -4.66 9.41 7.22
CA VAL A 110 -5.61 8.74 8.12
C VAL A 110 -4.89 8.19 9.36
N ALA A 111 -3.72 7.58 9.20
CA ALA A 111 -2.96 7.05 10.32
C ALA A 111 -2.53 8.14 11.32
N HIS A 112 -2.04 9.27 10.80
CA HIS A 112 -1.59 10.41 11.59
C HIS A 112 -2.74 11.14 12.30
N THR A 113 -3.92 11.24 11.67
CA THR A 113 -5.10 11.84 12.32
C THR A 113 -5.65 10.99 13.46
N LEU A 114 -5.46 9.67 13.40
CA LEU A 114 -6.00 8.72 14.37
C LEU A 114 -5.07 8.49 15.57
N CYS A 115 -3.77 8.31 15.35
CA CYS A 115 -2.80 7.95 16.39
C CYS A 115 -1.52 8.81 16.38
N GLY A 116 -1.53 9.96 15.70
CA GLY A 116 -0.34 10.83 15.59
C GLY A 116 0.85 10.09 14.96
N MET A 117 2.04 10.22 15.53
CA MET A 117 3.24 9.51 15.06
C MET A 117 3.23 8.00 15.33
N PHE A 118 2.31 7.50 16.16
CA PHE A 118 2.21 6.07 16.47
C PHE A 118 1.42 5.28 15.43
N GLY A 119 0.49 5.96 14.73
CA GLY A 119 -0.30 5.38 13.64
C GLY A 119 0.49 5.32 12.35
#